data_AF-A0A5S9R9N7-F1
#
_entry.id   AF-A0A5S9R9N7-F1
#
_cell.length_a   1.000
_cell.length_b   1.000
_cell.length_c   1.000
_cell.angle_alpha   90.00
_cell.angle_beta   90.00
_cell.angle_gamma   90.00
#
_symmetry.space_group_name_H-M   'P 1'
#
loop_
_entity.id
_entity.type
_entity.pdbx_description
1 polymer ?
#
loop_
_entity_poly.entity_id
_entity_poly.type
_entity_poly.pdbx_seq_one_letter_code
_entity_poly.pdbx_strand_id
1 'polypeptide(L)'
;MSFCVFCGGRLADTMRCHSCGAVNVGGTWHESAYTHTDAPSSSSGAGWLPDPTGRHEGRYFVGGQPTDLIRDGGVEALDPLGKQQLETSGEESVSVTTPAAKSRRIWISAAAAMTILVLVGAAVGALLYVNRDQTTVDDRYLTALRQGGFSGAYNSDANAVAHGKSVCRQMEEGGPQQGMPADEVAVQYFCSQFVEGFHVLETATITGSFTLNDEDANAYSSAIEVDGSSCRGAGGYSDVDSGTPVTVKNGKGEILTTTYLEEGKGGRYMCTFGFTFDVTEGQDRYVVSVGRRGELSYSFEELRAGGVALSLG
;
A
#
# COMPACT_ATOMS: atom_id res chain seq x y z
N MET A 1 -10.76 7.03 -20.16
CA MET A 1 -10.56 8.18 -19.25
C MET A 1 -9.25 7.95 -18.53
N SER A 2 -8.28 8.84 -18.71
CA SER A 2 -6.94 8.65 -18.16
C SER A 2 -6.87 9.23 -16.75
N PHE A 3 -6.18 8.54 -15.84
CA PHE A 3 -5.98 8.96 -14.46
C PHE A 3 -4.51 9.28 -14.24
N CYS A 4 -4.22 10.27 -13.40
CA CYS A 4 -2.85 10.62 -13.05
C CYS A 4 -2.24 9.49 -12.19
N VAL A 5 -1.06 9.01 -12.58
CA VAL A 5 -0.36 7.93 -11.87
C VAL A 5 0.09 8.35 -10.46
N PHE A 6 0.31 9.64 -10.22
CA PHE A 6 0.79 10.14 -8.93
C PHE A 6 -0.32 10.38 -7.90
N CYS A 7 -1.50 10.88 -8.29
CA CYS A 7 -2.57 11.22 -7.34
C CYS A 7 -3.93 10.57 -7.60
N GLY A 8 -4.05 9.76 -8.65
CA GLY A 8 -5.32 9.12 -9.05
C GLY A 8 -6.38 10.09 -9.60
N GLY A 9 -6.10 11.39 -9.69
CA GLY A 9 -7.03 12.39 -10.22
C GLY A 9 -7.35 12.17 -11.70
N ARG A 10 -8.59 12.49 -12.11
CA ARG A 10 -8.99 12.46 -13.53
C ARG A 10 -8.19 13.50 -14.32
N LEU A 11 -7.59 13.05 -15.43
CA LEU A 11 -6.88 13.94 -16.34
C LEU A 11 -7.87 14.63 -17.28
N ALA A 12 -7.97 15.96 -17.15
CA ALA A 12 -8.66 16.81 -18.12
C ALA A 12 -7.74 17.23 -19.28
N ASP A 13 -6.42 17.15 -19.09
CA ASP A 13 -5.37 17.39 -20.07
C ASP A 13 -4.42 16.17 -20.11
N THR A 14 -4.03 15.77 -21.32
CA THR A 14 -3.06 14.69 -21.58
C THR A 14 -1.64 14.99 -21.10
N MET A 15 -1.28 16.27 -20.96
CA MET A 15 0.08 16.71 -20.62
C MET A 15 0.24 17.14 -19.16
N ARG A 16 -0.86 17.38 -18.42
CA ARG A 16 -0.79 17.89 -17.04
C ARG A 16 -1.96 17.44 -16.18
N CYS A 17 -1.67 17.05 -14.94
CA CYS A 17 -2.69 16.79 -13.92
C CYS A 17 -3.03 18.06 -13.16
N HIS A 18 -4.27 18.53 -13.24
CA HIS A 18 -4.73 19.70 -12.48
C HIS A 18 -4.86 19.46 -10.97
N SER A 19 -4.97 18.20 -10.52
CA SER A 19 -5.16 17.88 -9.11
C SER A 19 -3.85 17.88 -8.30
N CYS A 20 -2.73 17.50 -8.90
CA CYS A 20 -1.43 17.46 -8.21
C CYS A 20 -0.32 18.25 -8.93
N GLY A 21 -0.56 18.73 -10.14
CA GLY A 21 0.43 19.47 -10.93
C GLY A 21 1.45 18.63 -11.69
N ALA A 22 1.39 17.28 -11.62
CA ALA A 22 2.28 16.39 -12.36
C ALA A 22 2.17 16.62 -13.87
N VAL A 23 3.29 16.52 -14.60
CA VAL A 23 3.38 16.77 -16.04
C VAL A 23 3.90 15.56 -16.80
N ASN A 24 3.40 15.34 -18.01
CA ASN A 24 3.90 14.31 -18.91
C ASN A 24 4.83 14.94 -19.95
N VAL A 25 6.07 14.46 -20.04
CA VAL A 25 7.05 14.91 -21.05
C VAL A 25 7.52 13.68 -21.82
N GLY A 26 7.23 13.65 -23.12
CA GLY A 26 7.65 12.55 -23.99
C GLY A 26 7.10 11.17 -23.59
N GLY A 27 5.92 11.11 -22.97
CA GLY A 27 5.29 9.88 -22.48
C GLY A 27 5.62 9.53 -21.04
N THR A 28 6.58 10.22 -20.41
CA THR A 28 7.01 9.95 -19.02
C THR A 28 6.41 10.97 -18.07
N TRP A 29 5.80 10.51 -16.98
CA TRP A 29 5.20 11.40 -15.97
C TRP A 29 6.23 11.81 -14.93
N HIS A 30 6.33 13.12 -14.68
CA HIS A 30 7.23 13.73 -13.70
C HIS A 30 6.43 14.40 -12.59
N GLU A 31 6.88 14.20 -11.35
CA GLU A 31 6.29 14.79 -10.15
C GLU A 31 6.50 16.30 -10.11
N SER A 32 5.50 17.05 -9.67
CA SER A 32 5.63 18.49 -9.44
C SER A 32 6.51 18.71 -8.21
N ALA A 33 7.49 19.61 -8.30
CA ALA A 33 8.48 19.83 -7.24
C ALA A 33 7.94 20.54 -5.98
N TYR A 34 6.63 20.52 -5.71
CA TYR A 34 6.06 21.11 -4.49
C TYR A 34 4.91 20.25 -3.94
N THR A 35 5.08 19.80 -2.70
CA THR A 35 4.05 19.17 -1.86
C THR A 35 2.92 20.16 -1.57
N HIS A 36 1.69 19.78 -1.92
CA HIS A 36 0.47 20.49 -1.54
C HIS A 36 0.15 20.21 -0.06
N THR A 37 0.22 21.24 0.79
CA THR A 37 -0.62 21.36 1.98
C THR A 37 -1.82 22.24 1.62
N ASP A 38 -3.01 21.66 1.70
CA ASP A 38 -4.38 22.20 1.75
C ASP A 38 -4.73 23.55 1.08
N ALA A 39 -5.77 23.52 0.25
CA ALA A 39 -6.37 24.67 -0.45
C ALA A 39 -7.13 25.63 0.50
N PRO A 40 -7.33 26.91 0.09
CA PRO A 40 -8.59 27.22 -0.60
C PRO A 40 -8.45 28.19 -1.79
N SER A 41 -9.48 28.15 -2.63
CA SER A 41 -9.69 28.93 -3.85
C SER A 41 -9.58 30.45 -3.71
N SER A 42 -8.77 31.08 -4.56
CA SER A 42 -9.08 32.39 -5.16
C SER A 42 -8.37 32.51 -6.51
N SER A 43 -9.09 33.01 -7.51
CA SER A 43 -8.62 33.23 -8.88
C SER A 43 -7.44 34.20 -8.92
N SER A 44 -6.22 33.66 -9.01
CA SER A 44 -5.03 34.37 -9.48
C SER A 44 -4.47 33.54 -10.63
N GLY A 45 -4.93 33.86 -11.85
CA GLY A 45 -4.81 33.01 -13.04
C GLY A 45 -3.38 32.59 -13.35
N ALA A 46 -3.24 31.32 -13.75
CA ALA A 46 -2.01 30.84 -14.32
C ALA A 46 -1.82 31.42 -15.73
N GLY A 47 -0.61 31.84 -16.08
CA GLY A 47 -0.36 32.52 -17.36
C GLY A 47 1.09 32.91 -17.60
N TRP A 48 1.38 33.29 -18.84
CA TRP A 48 2.70 33.75 -19.27
C TRP A 48 2.89 35.23 -18.95
N LEU A 49 3.96 35.55 -18.24
CA LEU A 49 4.41 36.92 -17.94
C LEU A 49 5.90 37.06 -18.33
N PRO A 50 6.43 38.27 -18.52
CA PRO A 50 7.86 38.48 -18.76
C PRO A 50 8.71 37.83 -17.67
N ASP A 51 9.82 37.19 -18.03
CA ASP A 51 10.67 36.49 -17.06
C ASP A 51 11.33 37.47 -16.08
N PRO A 52 11.07 37.37 -14.76
CA PRO A 52 11.69 38.25 -13.75
C PRO A 52 13.21 38.15 -13.69
N THR A 53 13.79 37.04 -14.14
CA THR A 53 15.25 36.85 -14.16
C THR A 53 15.92 37.57 -15.35
N GLY A 54 15.13 38.00 -16.34
CA GLY A 54 15.62 38.63 -17.57
C GLY A 54 16.39 37.68 -18.50
N ARG A 55 16.36 36.37 -18.24
CA ARG A 55 17.09 35.35 -19.01
C ARG A 55 16.30 34.86 -20.22
N HIS A 56 14.97 34.91 -20.13
CA HIS A 56 14.05 34.39 -21.14
C HIS A 56 12.96 35.42 -21.50
N GLU A 57 12.30 35.23 -22.64
CA GLU A 57 11.24 36.12 -23.12
C GLU A 57 10.00 36.08 -22.20
N GLY A 58 9.63 34.90 -21.69
CA GLY A 58 8.53 34.75 -20.76
C GLY A 58 8.70 33.57 -19.80
N ARG A 59 8.07 33.68 -18.62
CA ARG A 59 8.01 32.65 -17.59
C ARG A 59 6.55 32.39 -17.24
N TYR A 60 6.21 31.12 -16.99
CA TYR A 60 4.86 30.74 -16.62
C TYR A 60 4.64 30.92 -15.12
N PHE A 61 3.50 31.52 -14.74
CA PHE A 61 3.13 31.78 -13.35
C PHE A 61 1.92 30.94 -12.96
N VAL A 62 1.89 30.48 -11.71
CA VAL A 62 0.73 29.80 -11.12
C VAL A 62 0.45 30.46 -9.77
N GLY A 63 -0.77 30.95 -9.56
CA GLY A 63 -1.13 31.65 -8.32
C GLY A 63 -0.30 32.91 -8.07
N GLY A 64 0.20 33.56 -9.13
CA GLY A 64 1.08 34.73 -9.04
C GLY A 64 2.55 34.42 -8.72
N GLN A 65 2.95 33.15 -8.61
CA GLN A 65 4.33 32.73 -8.37
C GLN A 65 5.01 32.26 -9.66
N PRO A 66 6.25 32.67 -9.94
CA PRO A 66 7.00 32.23 -11.12
C PRO A 66 7.36 30.75 -11.01
N THR A 67 7.24 30.01 -12.11
CA THR A 67 7.62 28.58 -12.19
C THR A 67 8.92 28.38 -12.98
N ASP A 68 9.40 27.15 -13.03
CA ASP A 68 10.61 26.77 -13.78
C ASP A 68 10.39 26.75 -15.30
N LEU A 69 9.14 26.89 -15.75
CA LEU A 69 8.76 26.84 -17.15
C LEU A 69 8.96 28.21 -17.81
N ILE A 70 9.82 28.24 -18.83
CA ILE A 70 10.16 29.43 -19.60
C ILE A 70 9.77 29.27 -21.06
N ARG A 71 9.72 30.39 -21.79
CA ARG A 71 9.45 30.44 -23.22
C ARG A 71 10.36 31.46 -23.89
N ASP A 72 10.98 31.05 -24.99
CA ASP A 72 11.76 31.92 -25.90
C ASP A 72 11.31 31.68 -27.34
N GLY A 73 10.91 32.72 -28.05
CA GLY A 73 10.51 32.61 -29.46
C GLY A 73 9.35 31.63 -29.70
N GLY A 74 8.50 31.41 -28.69
CA GLY A 74 7.39 30.45 -28.73
C GLY A 74 7.75 29.01 -28.36
N VAL A 75 9.00 28.71 -28.03
CA VAL A 75 9.46 27.36 -27.60
C VAL A 75 9.52 27.31 -26.08
N GLU A 76 8.88 26.31 -25.48
CA GLU A 76 8.85 26.11 -24.02
C GLU A 76 9.98 25.19 -23.55
N ALA A 77 10.65 25.56 -22.45
CA ALA A 77 11.71 24.77 -21.84
C ALA A 77 11.76 24.98 -20.32
N LEU A 78 12.57 24.19 -19.61
CA LEU A 78 12.80 24.35 -18.17
C LEU A 78 14.11 25.11 -17.93
N ASP A 79 14.11 26.00 -16.94
CA ASP A 79 15.27 26.78 -16.52
C ASP A 79 15.63 26.52 -15.03
N PRO A 80 16.42 25.47 -14.75
CA PRO A 80 16.85 25.13 -13.39
C PRO A 80 17.71 26.21 -12.75
N LEU A 81 18.43 27.01 -13.54
CA LEU A 81 19.29 28.08 -13.04
C LEU A 81 18.48 29.32 -12.63
N GLY A 82 17.49 29.71 -13.42
CA GLY A 82 16.57 30.78 -13.04
C GLY A 82 15.72 30.43 -11.83
N LYS A 83 15.35 29.14 -11.65
CA LYS A 83 14.70 28.67 -10.41
C LYS A 83 15.52 29.00 -9.18
N GLN A 84 16.79 28.58 -9.16
CA GLN A 84 17.69 28.84 -8.04
C GLN A 84 17.84 30.34 -7.78
N GLN A 85 17.89 31.15 -8.84
CA GLN A 85 17.98 32.60 -8.73
C GLN A 85 16.69 33.20 -8.11
N LEU A 86 15.51 32.71 -8.49
CA LEU A 86 14.22 33.14 -7.91
C LEU A 86 14.07 32.73 -6.45
N GLU A 87 14.50 31.52 -6.08
CA GLU A 87 14.51 31.02 -4.70
C GLU A 87 15.45 31.86 -3.82
N THR A 88 16.64 32.19 -4.33
CA THR A 88 17.61 33.04 -3.61
C THR A 88 17.12 34.49 -3.48
N SER A 89 16.31 34.97 -4.43
CA SER A 89 15.76 36.34 -4.42
C SER A 89 14.57 36.50 -3.47
N GLY A 90 13.93 35.41 -3.05
CA GLY A 90 12.75 35.41 -2.17
C GLY A 90 13.05 35.52 -0.68
N GLU A 91 14.31 35.31 -0.28
CA GLU A 91 14.74 35.38 1.13
C GLU A 91 15.24 36.77 1.57
N GLU A 92 15.34 37.73 0.66
CA GLU A 92 15.90 39.05 0.99
C GLU A 92 14.80 40.12 1.13
N SER A 93 14.15 40.17 2.30
CA SER A 93 13.37 41.34 2.69
C SER A 93 14.09 42.16 3.77
N VAL A 94 14.63 43.29 3.29
CA VAL A 94 14.77 44.58 3.95
C VAL A 94 15.84 44.69 5.06
N SER A 95 16.96 45.32 4.70
CA SER A 95 17.54 46.34 5.56
C SER A 95 17.85 47.59 4.74
N VAL A 96 17.02 48.61 4.99
CA VAL A 96 17.17 49.99 4.53
C VAL A 96 18.57 50.47 4.87
N THR A 97 19.36 50.79 3.85
CA THR A 97 20.61 51.54 4.02
C THR A 97 20.47 52.89 3.36
N THR A 98 20.25 53.92 4.16
CA THR A 98 20.90 55.22 3.94
C THR A 98 22.00 55.28 5.00
N PRO A 99 23.28 55.48 4.62
CA PRO A 99 23.75 56.87 4.70
C PRO A 99 24.89 57.22 3.73
N ALA A 100 24.96 58.48 3.34
CA ALA A 100 26.21 59.09 2.87
C ALA A 100 26.63 60.18 3.85
N ALA A 101 27.64 59.89 4.69
CA ALA A 101 28.95 60.54 4.62
C ALA A 101 29.70 60.51 5.98
N LYS A 102 30.91 59.94 5.91
CA LYS A 102 32.14 60.26 6.67
C LYS A 102 32.06 60.37 8.19
N SER A 103 32.76 59.44 8.87
CA SER A 103 34.09 59.71 9.46
C SER A 103 34.47 58.68 10.54
N ARG A 104 35.50 57.87 10.21
CA ARG A 104 36.66 57.51 11.05
C ARG A 104 36.41 57.18 12.53
N ARG A 105 36.51 55.88 12.89
CA ARG A 105 37.50 55.30 13.83
C ARG A 105 36.97 54.06 14.59
N ILE A 106 37.90 53.12 14.79
CA ILE A 106 37.98 52.09 15.85
C ILE A 106 37.39 50.71 15.52
N TRP A 107 38.29 49.88 15.01
CA TRP A 107 38.32 48.43 15.10
C TRP A 107 38.52 47.99 16.55
N ILE A 108 37.52 47.43 17.25
CA ILE A 108 37.67 46.43 18.36
C ILE A 108 36.43 45.50 18.48
N SER A 109 35.23 45.85 17.98
CA SER A 109 34.00 45.07 18.22
C SER A 109 33.77 43.81 17.37
N ALA A 110 34.58 43.55 16.34
CA ALA A 110 34.34 42.44 15.41
C ALA A 110 34.71 41.04 15.94
N ALA A 111 35.58 40.95 16.95
CA ALA A 111 36.03 39.66 17.48
C ALA A 111 34.99 39.00 18.42
N ALA A 112 34.24 39.80 19.19
CA ALA A 112 33.27 39.29 20.16
C ALA A 112 32.00 38.72 19.50
N ALA A 113 31.57 39.29 18.37
CA ALA A 113 30.38 38.83 17.66
C ALA A 113 30.61 37.46 16.98
N MET A 114 31.81 37.22 16.44
CA MET A 114 32.15 35.96 15.78
C MET A 114 32.25 34.79 16.77
N THR A 115 32.79 35.01 17.98
CA THR A 115 32.86 33.99 19.02
C THR A 115 31.48 33.54 19.51
N ILE A 116 30.52 34.47 19.59
CA ILE A 116 29.16 34.14 20.01
C ILE A 116 28.46 33.27 18.95
N LEU A 117 28.60 33.60 17.66
CA LEU A 117 27.99 32.81 16.58
C LEU A 117 28.56 31.38 16.49
N VAL A 118 29.86 31.20 16.69
CA VAL A 118 30.47 29.86 16.73
C VAL A 118 29.99 29.06 17.93
N LEU A 119 29.88 29.68 19.10
CA LEU A 119 29.36 29.01 20.31
C LEU A 119 27.89 28.64 20.17
N VAL A 120 27.07 29.51 19.57
CA VAL A 120 25.65 29.21 19.29
C VAL A 120 25.53 28.10 18.26
N GLY A 121 26.30 28.14 17.17
CA GLY A 121 26.32 27.09 16.15
C GLY A 121 26.76 25.73 16.71
N ALA A 122 27.79 25.70 17.57
CA ALA A 122 28.24 24.50 18.25
C ALA A 122 27.19 23.97 19.25
N ALA A 123 26.52 24.85 20.00
CA ALA A 123 25.47 24.47 20.93
C ALA A 123 24.25 23.88 20.21
N VAL A 124 23.80 24.51 19.12
CA VAL A 124 22.71 23.98 18.28
C VAL A 124 23.11 22.65 17.63
N GLY A 125 24.34 22.54 17.12
CA GLY A 125 24.87 21.30 16.57
C GLY A 125 24.94 20.16 17.59
N ALA A 126 25.37 20.45 18.82
CA ALA A 126 25.39 19.48 19.92
C ALA A 126 23.96 19.05 20.33
N LEU A 127 23.01 19.98 20.35
CA LEU A 127 21.62 19.70 20.72
C LEU A 127 20.93 18.83 19.66
N LEU A 128 21.17 19.10 18.38
CA LEU A 128 20.69 18.25 17.27
C LEU A 128 21.39 16.88 17.25
N TYR A 129 22.68 16.80 17.57
CA TYR A 129 23.42 15.54 17.64
C TYR A 129 22.93 14.65 18.80
N VAL A 130 22.70 15.23 19.97
CA VAL A 130 22.19 14.51 21.15
C VAL A 130 20.74 14.03 20.94
N ASN A 131 19.93 14.77 20.19
CA ASN A 131 18.55 14.36 19.89
C ASN A 131 18.40 13.44 18.66
N ARG A 132 19.48 13.10 17.95
CA ARG A 132 19.43 12.33 16.70
C ARG A 132 19.04 10.85 16.90
N ASP A 133 19.25 10.30 18.10
CA ASP A 133 19.19 8.85 18.35
C ASP A 133 17.97 8.37 19.16
N GLN A 134 16.97 9.20 19.42
CA GLN A 134 15.74 8.73 20.09
C GLN A 134 14.76 8.10 19.10
N THR A 135 15.17 7.01 18.46
CA THR A 135 14.21 6.13 17.76
C THR A 135 13.34 5.44 18.79
N THR A 136 12.02 5.65 18.70
CA THR A 136 11.09 5.02 19.63
C THR A 136 11.01 3.51 19.36
N VAL A 137 10.49 2.73 20.32
CA VAL A 137 10.22 1.30 20.08
C VAL A 137 9.25 1.14 18.90
N ASP A 138 8.26 2.04 18.80
CA ASP A 138 7.29 2.09 17.71
C ASP A 138 7.99 2.29 16.35
N ASP A 139 8.96 3.21 16.24
CA ASP A 139 9.71 3.44 14.99
C ASP A 139 10.54 2.23 14.56
N ARG A 140 11.15 1.53 15.52
CA ARG A 140 11.94 0.33 15.25
C ARG A 140 11.05 -0.83 14.81
N TYR A 141 9.89 -0.99 15.45
CA TYR A 141 8.86 -1.96 15.07
C TYR A 141 8.34 -1.70 13.65
N LEU A 142 7.96 -0.46 13.33
CA LEU A 142 7.50 -0.08 11.99
C LEU A 142 8.58 -0.31 10.93
N THR A 143 9.84 -0.04 11.26
CA THR A 143 10.97 -0.33 10.37
C THR A 143 11.11 -1.84 10.12
N ALA A 144 10.99 -2.67 11.16
CA ALA A 144 11.04 -4.12 11.02
C ALA A 144 9.87 -4.67 10.19
N LEU A 145 8.65 -4.16 10.39
CA LEU A 145 7.50 -4.53 9.56
C LEU A 145 7.72 -4.23 8.08
N ARG A 146 8.28 -3.05 7.75
CA ARG A 146 8.59 -2.67 6.37
C ARG A 146 9.66 -3.58 5.77
N GLN A 147 10.72 -3.88 6.52
CA GLN A 147 11.79 -4.79 6.07
C GLN A 147 11.30 -6.23 5.88
N GLY A 148 10.36 -6.69 6.71
CA GLY A 148 9.70 -7.99 6.57
C GLY A 148 8.62 -8.06 5.50
N GLY A 149 8.31 -6.94 4.82
CA GLY A 149 7.26 -6.89 3.80
C GLY A 149 5.82 -6.93 4.34
N PHE A 150 5.64 -6.77 5.66
CA PHE A 150 4.33 -6.84 6.33
C PHE A 150 3.58 -5.50 6.38
N SER A 151 4.16 -4.43 5.83
CA SER A 151 3.51 -3.11 5.83
C SER A 151 2.16 -3.11 5.11
N GLY A 152 1.95 -3.99 4.12
CA GLY A 152 0.69 -4.11 3.40
C GLY A 152 -0.45 -4.75 4.21
N ALA A 153 -0.16 -5.38 5.36
CA ALA A 153 -1.17 -5.98 6.23
C ALA A 153 -1.97 -4.93 7.02
N TYR A 154 -1.51 -3.68 7.05
CA TYR A 154 -2.10 -2.60 7.84
C TYR A 154 -2.44 -1.41 6.93
N ASN A 155 -3.55 -0.74 7.25
CA ASN A 155 -4.03 0.45 6.56
C ASN A 155 -3.28 1.74 6.97
N SER A 156 -2.54 1.74 8.08
CA SER A 156 -1.66 2.84 8.50
C SER A 156 -0.63 2.37 9.53
N ASP A 157 0.47 3.14 9.67
CA ASP A 157 1.49 2.91 10.71
C ASP A 157 0.90 2.97 12.12
N ALA A 158 -0.06 3.88 12.37
CA ALA A 158 -0.72 3.98 13.67
C ALA A 158 -1.53 2.72 14.01
N ASN A 159 -2.19 2.14 13.00
CA ASN A 159 -2.95 0.90 13.18
C ASN A 159 -2.02 -0.31 13.34
N ALA A 160 -0.88 -0.35 12.64
CA ALA A 160 0.13 -1.38 12.85
C ALA A 160 0.67 -1.38 14.28
N VAL A 161 0.98 -0.20 14.84
CA VAL A 161 1.46 -0.04 16.23
C VAL A 161 0.38 -0.41 17.23
N ALA A 162 -0.86 0.06 17.02
CA ALA A 162 -1.99 -0.27 17.88
C ALA A 162 -2.25 -1.78 17.90
N HIS A 163 -2.23 -2.43 16.73
CA HIS A 163 -2.35 -3.89 16.59
C HIS A 163 -1.23 -4.61 17.34
N GLY A 164 0.03 -4.25 17.09
CA GLY A 164 1.17 -4.89 17.74
C GLY A 164 1.16 -4.78 19.27
N LYS A 165 0.76 -3.62 19.82
CA LYS A 165 0.55 -3.45 21.26
C LYS A 165 -0.62 -4.29 21.78
N SER A 166 -1.67 -4.46 20.99
CA SER A 166 -2.83 -5.26 21.36
C SER A 166 -2.53 -6.77 21.41
N VAL A 167 -1.71 -7.28 20.48
CA VAL A 167 -1.20 -8.66 20.46
C VAL A 167 -0.48 -8.96 21.77
N CYS A 168 0.38 -8.04 22.19
CA CYS A 168 1.12 -8.16 23.43
C CYS A 168 0.21 -8.22 24.67
N ARG A 169 -0.74 -7.28 24.76
CA ARG A 169 -1.72 -7.23 25.85
C ARG A 169 -2.55 -8.51 25.93
N GLN A 170 -2.96 -9.07 24.79
CA GLN A 170 -3.73 -10.31 24.75
C GLN A 170 -2.97 -11.50 25.35
N MET A 171 -1.66 -11.60 25.09
CA MET A 171 -0.83 -12.65 25.68
C MET A 171 -0.61 -12.46 27.19
N GLU A 172 -0.43 -11.22 27.64
CA GLU A 172 -0.35 -10.89 29.08
C GLU A 172 -1.63 -11.22 29.83
N GLU A 173 -2.79 -11.12 29.17
CA GLU A 173 -4.11 -11.51 29.67
C GLU A 173 -4.35 -13.05 29.62
N GLY A 174 -3.36 -13.83 29.15
CA GLY A 174 -3.43 -15.30 29.10
C GLY A 174 -4.03 -15.86 27.80
N GLY A 175 -4.05 -15.07 26.72
CA GLY A 175 -4.45 -15.52 25.39
C GLY A 175 -3.46 -16.50 24.73
N PRO A 176 -3.81 -17.06 23.56
CA PRO A 176 -2.93 -17.94 22.80
C PRO A 176 -1.62 -17.25 22.40
N GLN A 177 -0.48 -17.93 22.57
CA GLN A 177 0.83 -17.45 22.11
C GLN A 177 1.06 -17.86 20.65
N GLN A 178 0.17 -17.43 19.76
CA GLN A 178 0.26 -17.72 18.34
C GLN A 178 -0.30 -16.55 17.52
N GLY A 179 0.16 -16.41 16.28
CA GLY A 179 -0.35 -15.37 15.38
C GLY A 179 0.33 -15.39 14.02
N MET A 180 0.01 -14.40 13.19
CA MET A 180 0.60 -14.27 11.86
C MET A 180 2.08 -13.89 11.93
N PRO A 181 2.87 -14.06 10.86
CA PRO A 181 4.28 -13.65 10.84
C PRO A 181 4.52 -12.17 11.24
N ALA A 182 3.58 -11.28 10.93
CA ALA A 182 3.65 -9.88 11.36
C ALA A 182 3.49 -9.70 12.88
N ASP A 183 2.75 -10.60 13.54
CA ASP A 183 2.52 -10.57 14.99
C ASP A 183 3.79 -10.98 15.75
N GLU A 184 4.60 -11.89 15.20
CA GLU A 184 5.91 -12.27 15.78
C GLU A 184 6.82 -11.04 15.90
N VAL A 185 6.83 -10.18 14.88
CA VAL A 185 7.56 -8.90 14.93
C VAL A 185 7.02 -8.04 16.08
N ALA A 186 5.71 -7.96 16.28
CA ALA A 186 5.16 -7.23 17.42
C ALA A 186 5.61 -7.81 18.76
N VAL A 187 5.63 -9.14 18.90
CA VAL A 187 6.11 -9.83 20.11
C VAL A 187 7.57 -9.49 20.38
N GLN A 188 8.43 -9.52 19.36
CA GLN A 188 9.86 -9.21 19.48
C GLN A 188 10.12 -7.79 20.03
N TYR A 189 9.32 -6.80 19.63
CA TYR A 189 9.54 -5.40 20.01
C TYR A 189 8.76 -4.96 21.25
N PHE A 190 7.54 -5.46 21.46
CA PHE A 190 6.66 -5.00 22.55
C PHE A 190 6.65 -5.94 23.77
N CYS A 191 6.84 -7.25 23.61
CA CYS A 191 6.96 -8.20 24.73
C CYS A 191 7.85 -9.40 24.40
N SER A 192 9.15 -9.10 24.37
CA SER A 192 10.21 -10.07 24.09
C SER A 192 10.15 -11.35 24.94
N GLN A 193 9.51 -11.32 26.11
CA GLN A 193 9.33 -12.49 26.98
C GLN A 193 8.52 -13.64 26.36
N PHE A 194 7.68 -13.36 25.35
CA PHE A 194 6.86 -14.38 24.69
C PHE A 194 7.48 -14.90 23.39
N VAL A 195 8.61 -14.36 22.94
CA VAL A 195 9.22 -14.70 21.64
C VAL A 195 9.55 -16.19 21.52
N GLU A 196 10.09 -16.80 22.59
CA GLU A 196 10.53 -18.21 22.55
C GLU A 196 9.36 -19.19 22.43
N GLY A 197 8.17 -18.82 22.91
CA GLY A 197 6.96 -19.65 22.89
C GLY A 197 5.96 -19.27 21.79
N PHE A 198 6.24 -18.24 21.00
CA PHE A 198 5.30 -17.73 20.01
C PHE A 198 5.25 -18.63 18.77
N HIS A 199 4.09 -19.21 18.50
CA HIS A 199 3.87 -20.05 17.33
C HIS A 199 3.38 -19.20 16.15
N VAL A 200 4.20 -19.12 15.09
CA VAL A 200 3.82 -18.44 13.86
C VAL A 200 2.92 -19.34 13.04
N LEU A 201 1.69 -18.88 12.81
CA LEU A 201 0.69 -19.62 12.06
C LEU A 201 1.07 -19.70 10.58
N GLU A 202 0.98 -20.90 10.03
CA GLU A 202 1.18 -21.14 8.61
C GLU A 202 -0.09 -20.84 7.80
N THR A 203 0.06 -20.22 6.65
CA THR A 203 -1.00 -20.12 5.63
C THR A 203 -0.67 -21.04 4.47
N ALA A 204 -1.61 -21.90 4.10
CA ALA A 204 -1.48 -22.83 3.01
C ALA A 204 -2.59 -22.63 1.97
N THR A 205 -2.21 -22.70 0.69
CA THR A 205 -3.12 -22.79 -0.44
C THR A 205 -3.50 -24.25 -0.64
N ILE A 206 -4.77 -24.56 -0.44
CA ILE A 206 -5.31 -25.92 -0.50
C ILE A 206 -6.01 -26.11 -1.84
N THR A 207 -5.60 -27.15 -2.56
CA THR A 207 -6.28 -27.60 -3.78
C THR A 207 -7.23 -28.75 -3.45
N GLY A 208 -8.39 -28.75 -4.08
CA GLY A 208 -9.32 -29.86 -3.99
C GLY A 208 -10.05 -30.15 -5.29
N SER A 209 -10.72 -31.30 -5.29
CA SER A 209 -11.57 -31.77 -6.38
C SER A 209 -12.91 -32.24 -5.85
N PHE A 210 -13.97 -31.90 -6.56
CA PHE A 210 -15.31 -32.44 -6.38
C PHE A 210 -15.69 -33.25 -7.62
N THR A 211 -16.01 -34.53 -7.45
CA THR A 211 -16.36 -35.43 -8.57
C THR A 211 -17.82 -35.83 -8.48
N LEU A 212 -18.57 -35.60 -9.56
CA LEU A 212 -19.90 -36.14 -9.77
C LEU A 212 -19.81 -37.37 -10.66
N ASN A 213 -20.31 -38.51 -10.20
CA ASN A 213 -20.38 -39.75 -10.97
C ASN A 213 -21.83 -40.05 -11.38
N ASP A 214 -21.99 -40.70 -12.53
CA ASP A 214 -23.26 -41.23 -13.02
C ASP A 214 -23.00 -42.62 -13.60
N GLU A 215 -23.15 -43.67 -12.78
CA GLU A 215 -22.87 -45.05 -13.21
C GLU A 215 -23.87 -45.56 -14.26
N ASP A 216 -25.10 -45.02 -14.26
CA ASP A 216 -26.23 -45.45 -15.09
C ASP A 216 -26.57 -44.43 -16.20
N ALA A 217 -25.59 -43.62 -16.59
CA ALA A 217 -25.76 -42.55 -17.57
C ALA A 217 -26.42 -43.05 -18.86
N ASN A 218 -27.62 -42.56 -19.14
CA ASN A 218 -28.40 -42.91 -20.33
C ASN A 218 -28.87 -41.67 -21.10
N ALA A 219 -29.26 -41.86 -22.35
CA ALA A 219 -29.61 -40.75 -23.25
C ALA A 219 -30.87 -39.97 -22.86
N TYR A 220 -31.68 -40.47 -21.93
CA TYR A 220 -32.97 -39.88 -21.55
C TYR A 220 -32.96 -39.23 -20.18
N SER A 221 -32.05 -39.64 -19.30
CA SER A 221 -31.86 -39.11 -17.95
C SER A 221 -30.39 -39.27 -17.59
N SER A 222 -29.66 -38.17 -17.69
CA SER A 222 -28.25 -38.08 -17.29
C SER A 222 -28.16 -37.12 -16.11
N ALA A 223 -27.40 -37.50 -15.08
CA ALA A 223 -27.01 -36.63 -13.98
C ALA A 223 -25.92 -35.63 -14.40
N ILE A 224 -25.30 -35.84 -15.55
CA ILE A 224 -24.21 -35.01 -16.08
C ILE A 224 -24.55 -34.54 -17.50
N GLU A 225 -24.52 -33.22 -17.70
CA GLU A 225 -24.56 -32.60 -19.02
C GLU A 225 -23.14 -32.31 -19.50
N VAL A 226 -22.85 -32.59 -20.77
CA VAL A 226 -21.49 -32.46 -21.35
C VAL A 226 -21.54 -31.54 -22.56
N ASP A 227 -20.62 -30.57 -22.60
CA ASP A 227 -20.39 -29.69 -23.74
C ASP A 227 -18.90 -29.72 -24.14
N GLY A 228 -18.57 -30.43 -25.21
CA GLY A 228 -17.18 -30.67 -25.59
C GLY A 228 -16.43 -31.45 -24.51
N SER A 229 -15.42 -30.81 -23.88
CA SER A 229 -14.66 -31.38 -22.75
C SER A 229 -15.14 -30.91 -21.39
N SER A 230 -16.08 -29.95 -21.35
CA SER A 230 -16.65 -29.44 -20.12
C SER A 230 -17.91 -30.23 -19.74
N CYS A 231 -18.21 -30.24 -18.46
CA CYS A 231 -19.39 -30.91 -17.94
C CYS A 231 -19.95 -30.16 -16.73
N ARG A 232 -21.24 -30.36 -16.48
CA ARG A 232 -21.95 -29.84 -15.31
C ARG A 232 -22.98 -30.85 -14.83
N GLY A 233 -23.44 -30.69 -13.60
CA GLY A 233 -24.56 -31.46 -13.09
C GLY A 233 -25.86 -31.11 -13.82
N ALA A 234 -26.73 -32.12 -13.94
CA ALA A 234 -28.04 -32.04 -14.58
C ALA A 234 -29.09 -32.77 -13.73
N GLY A 235 -30.37 -32.53 -14.03
CA GLY A 235 -31.47 -33.14 -13.28
C GLY A 235 -31.38 -32.87 -11.78
N GLY A 236 -31.28 -33.92 -10.97
CA GLY A 236 -31.14 -33.83 -9.51
C GLY A 236 -29.84 -33.18 -9.02
N TYR A 237 -28.87 -32.95 -9.91
CA TYR A 237 -27.57 -32.33 -9.62
C TYR A 237 -27.37 -31.00 -10.36
N SER A 238 -28.43 -30.38 -10.88
CA SER A 238 -28.35 -29.13 -11.64
C SER A 238 -27.82 -27.92 -10.84
N ASP A 239 -27.60 -28.06 -9.53
CA ASP A 239 -26.99 -27.07 -8.65
C ASP A 239 -25.47 -27.24 -8.50
N VAL A 240 -24.88 -28.22 -9.20
CA VAL A 240 -23.46 -28.50 -9.26
C VAL A 240 -22.93 -28.06 -10.63
N ASP A 241 -22.32 -26.89 -10.68
CA ASP A 241 -21.74 -26.29 -11.88
C ASP A 241 -20.52 -25.43 -11.53
N SER A 242 -19.89 -24.86 -12.55
CA SER A 242 -18.88 -23.83 -12.37
C SER A 242 -19.53 -22.61 -11.72
N GLY A 243 -19.13 -22.29 -10.49
CA GLY A 243 -19.79 -21.25 -9.70
C GLY A 243 -20.60 -21.78 -8.51
N THR A 244 -20.73 -23.10 -8.33
CA THR A 244 -21.20 -23.65 -7.05
C THR A 244 -20.21 -23.25 -5.95
N PRO A 245 -20.68 -22.64 -4.84
CA PRO A 245 -19.78 -22.16 -3.79
C PRO A 245 -19.18 -23.32 -3.01
N VAL A 246 -17.88 -23.22 -2.72
CA VAL A 246 -17.17 -24.07 -1.78
C VAL A 246 -16.87 -23.23 -0.55
N THR A 247 -17.44 -23.59 0.59
CA THR A 247 -17.28 -22.84 1.84
C THR A 247 -16.39 -23.61 2.80
N VAL A 248 -15.47 -22.90 3.45
CA VAL A 248 -14.63 -23.46 4.52
C VAL A 248 -14.97 -22.74 5.82
N LYS A 249 -15.33 -23.50 6.86
CA LYS A 249 -15.65 -22.98 8.18
C LYS A 249 -14.73 -23.54 9.24
N ASN A 250 -14.63 -22.87 10.39
CA ASN A 250 -14.06 -23.50 11.59
C ASN A 250 -15.09 -24.34 12.36
N GLY A 251 -14.70 -24.99 13.45
CA GLY A 251 -15.62 -25.79 14.26
C GLY A 251 -16.67 -24.99 15.04
N LYS A 252 -16.50 -23.66 15.13
CA LYS A 252 -17.53 -22.73 15.65
C LYS A 252 -18.56 -22.33 14.58
N GLY A 253 -18.35 -22.72 13.33
CA GLY A 253 -19.21 -22.38 12.20
C GLY A 253 -18.92 -21.02 11.57
N GLU A 254 -17.82 -20.35 11.95
CA GLU A 254 -17.38 -19.11 11.31
C GLU A 254 -16.82 -19.42 9.93
N ILE A 255 -17.28 -18.69 8.92
CA ILE A 255 -16.77 -18.84 7.55
C ILE A 255 -15.38 -18.21 7.49
N LEU A 256 -14.39 -19.03 7.17
CA LEU A 256 -12.99 -18.62 7.00
C LEU A 256 -12.74 -18.11 5.60
N THR A 257 -13.28 -18.82 4.60
CA THR A 257 -13.16 -18.46 3.19
C THR A 257 -14.26 -19.11 2.36
N THR A 258 -14.55 -18.51 1.21
CA THR A 258 -15.46 -19.04 0.20
C THR A 258 -14.79 -18.94 -1.16
N THR A 259 -14.71 -20.06 -1.85
CA THR A 259 -14.27 -20.16 -3.25
C THR A 259 -15.41 -20.76 -4.08
N TYR A 260 -15.15 -21.07 -5.34
CA TYR A 260 -16.14 -21.62 -6.25
C TYR A 260 -15.56 -22.79 -7.02
N LEU A 261 -16.43 -23.74 -7.39
CA LEU A 261 -16.05 -24.79 -8.33
C LEU A 261 -15.62 -24.15 -9.65
N GLU A 262 -14.48 -24.61 -10.16
CA GLU A 262 -13.98 -24.29 -11.49
C GLU A 262 -14.80 -25.01 -12.58
N GLU A 263 -14.46 -24.80 -13.85
CA GLU A 263 -15.08 -25.53 -14.95
C GLU A 263 -14.91 -27.04 -14.78
N GLY A 264 -16.04 -27.76 -14.77
CA GLY A 264 -16.06 -29.21 -14.67
C GLY A 264 -15.45 -29.85 -15.92
N LYS A 265 -14.60 -30.86 -15.73
CA LYS A 265 -13.94 -31.60 -16.81
C LYS A 265 -14.30 -33.07 -16.71
N GLY A 266 -14.64 -33.67 -17.85
CA GLY A 266 -14.97 -35.09 -17.89
C GLY A 266 -15.94 -35.43 -19.01
N GLY A 267 -16.88 -36.32 -18.72
CA GLY A 267 -17.88 -36.79 -19.66
C GLY A 267 -19.11 -37.33 -18.95
N ARG A 268 -19.95 -38.08 -19.67
CA ARG A 268 -21.27 -38.48 -19.19
C ARG A 268 -21.29 -39.36 -17.93
N TYR A 269 -20.18 -40.00 -17.59
CA TYR A 269 -20.06 -40.91 -16.43
C TYR A 269 -19.38 -40.27 -15.22
N MET A 270 -18.59 -39.23 -15.45
CA MET A 270 -17.77 -38.61 -14.41
C MET A 270 -17.49 -37.17 -14.81
N CYS A 271 -17.78 -36.24 -13.90
CA CYS A 271 -17.50 -34.82 -14.05
C CYS A 271 -16.75 -34.30 -12.83
N THR A 272 -15.53 -33.82 -13.04
CA THR A 272 -14.65 -33.38 -11.95
C THR A 272 -14.43 -31.88 -12.00
N PHE A 273 -14.70 -31.23 -10.88
CA PHE A 273 -14.54 -29.79 -10.67
C PHE A 273 -13.35 -29.55 -9.76
N GLY A 274 -12.42 -28.70 -10.18
CA GLY A 274 -11.34 -28.21 -9.31
C GLY A 274 -11.82 -27.07 -8.43
N PHE A 275 -11.12 -26.84 -7.32
CA PHE A 275 -11.22 -25.61 -6.56
C PHE A 275 -9.95 -25.40 -5.74
N THR A 276 -9.67 -24.14 -5.39
CA THR A 276 -8.55 -23.75 -4.55
C THR A 276 -8.99 -22.70 -3.54
N PHE A 277 -8.48 -22.79 -2.30
CA PHE A 277 -8.71 -21.80 -1.27
C PHE A 277 -7.51 -21.68 -0.33
N ASP A 278 -7.34 -20.51 0.30
CA ASP A 278 -6.30 -20.29 1.31
C ASP A 278 -6.89 -20.43 2.73
N VAL A 279 -6.17 -21.14 3.59
CA VAL A 279 -6.48 -21.24 5.02
C VAL A 279 -5.23 -21.05 5.86
N THR A 280 -5.41 -20.44 7.02
CA THR A 280 -4.38 -20.30 8.04
C THR A 280 -4.60 -21.30 9.15
N GLU A 281 -3.51 -21.87 9.67
CA GLU A 281 -3.46 -22.70 10.87
C GLU A 281 -4.13 -22.01 12.08
N GLY A 282 -4.42 -22.78 13.12
CA GLY A 282 -4.86 -22.24 14.43
C GLY A 282 -6.36 -22.33 14.65
N GLN A 283 -7.11 -22.92 13.71
CA GLN A 283 -8.50 -23.31 13.92
C GLN A 283 -8.58 -24.69 14.58
N ASP A 284 -9.68 -24.94 15.30
CA ASP A 284 -9.94 -26.24 15.94
C ASP A 284 -10.15 -27.37 14.92
N ARG A 285 -10.81 -27.06 13.80
CA ARG A 285 -10.97 -27.91 12.62
C ARG A 285 -11.42 -27.07 11.42
N TYR A 286 -11.33 -27.63 10.22
CA TYR A 286 -11.75 -27.01 8.96
C TYR A 286 -12.86 -27.84 8.34
N VAL A 287 -14.03 -27.23 8.21
CA VAL A 287 -15.23 -27.86 7.67
C VAL A 287 -15.44 -27.37 6.24
N VAL A 288 -15.20 -28.25 5.27
CA VAL A 288 -15.33 -27.96 3.84
C VAL A 288 -16.68 -28.44 3.33
N SER A 289 -17.41 -27.58 2.63
CA SER A 289 -18.70 -27.90 2.04
C SER A 289 -18.82 -27.39 0.61
N VAL A 290 -19.50 -28.14 -0.24
CA VAL A 290 -19.75 -27.78 -1.65
C VAL A 290 -21.25 -27.58 -1.83
N GLY A 291 -21.66 -26.34 -2.07
CA GLY A 291 -23.06 -25.93 -2.16
C GLY A 291 -23.86 -26.40 -0.95
N ARG A 292 -24.77 -27.35 -1.18
CA ARG A 292 -25.63 -27.96 -0.14
C ARG A 292 -25.38 -29.46 0.04
N ARG A 293 -24.28 -29.99 -0.50
CA ARG A 293 -24.02 -31.43 -0.67
C ARG A 293 -23.28 -32.08 0.51
N GLY A 294 -23.41 -31.49 1.69
CA GLY A 294 -22.80 -31.99 2.93
C GLY A 294 -21.52 -31.26 3.31
N GLU A 295 -20.98 -31.63 4.47
CA GLU A 295 -19.79 -31.02 5.06
C GLU A 295 -18.82 -32.13 5.50
N LEU A 296 -17.52 -31.96 5.22
CA LEU A 296 -16.46 -32.83 5.74
C LEU A 296 -15.51 -32.02 6.61
N SER A 297 -15.04 -32.62 7.71
CA SER A 297 -14.14 -31.99 8.66
C SER A 297 -12.71 -32.51 8.48
N TYR A 298 -11.75 -31.60 8.51
CA TYR A 298 -10.32 -31.85 8.37
C TYR A 298 -9.54 -31.09 9.44
N SER A 299 -8.34 -31.57 9.77
CA SER A 299 -7.28 -30.81 10.42
C SER A 299 -6.49 -29.98 9.40
N PHE A 300 -5.72 -29.00 9.87
CA PHE A 300 -4.83 -28.22 9.00
C PHE A 300 -3.80 -29.12 8.30
N GLU A 301 -3.25 -30.10 9.03
CA GLU A 301 -2.25 -31.03 8.51
C GLU A 301 -2.81 -31.92 7.39
N GLU A 302 -4.04 -32.43 7.55
CA GLU A 302 -4.71 -33.21 6.51
C GLU A 302 -4.93 -32.40 5.22
N LEU A 303 -5.41 -31.15 5.35
CA LEU A 303 -5.60 -30.27 4.20
C LEU A 303 -4.28 -29.98 3.50
N ARG A 304 -3.23 -29.64 4.27
CA ARG A 304 -1.91 -29.31 3.73
C ARG A 304 -1.25 -30.52 3.05
N ALA A 305 -1.40 -31.72 3.61
CA ALA A 305 -0.74 -32.92 3.11
C ALA A 305 -1.46 -33.56 1.91
N GLY A 306 -2.80 -33.58 1.92
CA GLY A 306 -3.62 -34.37 0.99
C GLY A 306 -4.63 -33.58 0.17
N GLY A 307 -4.83 -32.29 0.46
CA GLY A 307 -5.88 -31.49 -0.15
C GLY A 307 -7.28 -31.99 0.21
N VAL A 308 -8.23 -31.76 -0.69
CA VAL A 308 -9.63 -32.19 -0.52
C VAL A 308 -10.09 -33.00 -1.72
N ALA A 309 -10.62 -34.20 -1.49
CA ALA A 309 -11.24 -35.01 -2.53
C ALA A 309 -12.65 -35.41 -2.10
N LEU A 310 -13.65 -34.92 -2.84
CA LEU A 310 -15.07 -35.16 -2.60
C LEU A 310 -15.67 -35.88 -3.80
N SER A 311 -16.60 -36.80 -3.54
CA SER A 311 -17.31 -37.51 -4.58
C SER A 311 -18.80 -37.62 -4.24
N LEU A 312 -19.63 -37.51 -5.27
CA LEU A 312 -21.08 -37.66 -5.23
C LEU A 312 -21.49 -38.50 -6.46
N GLY A 313 -22.55 -39.28 -6.38
CA GLY A 313 -22.98 -40.16 -7.45
C GLY A 313 -23.61 -41.42 -6.90
#